data_AF-A0A2N1UMI4-F1
#
_entry.id   AF-A0A2N1UMI4-F1
#
_cell.length_a   1.000
_cell.length_b   1.000
_cell.length_c   1.000
_cell.angle_alpha   90.00
_cell.angle_beta   90.00
_cell.angle_gamma   90.00
#
_symmetry.space_group_name_H-M   'P 1'
#
loop_
_entity.id
_entity.type
_entity.pdbx_description
1 polymer ?
#
loop_
_entity_poly.entity_id
_entity_poly.type
_entity_poly.pdbx_seq_one_letter_code
_entity_poly.pdbx_strand_id
1 'polypeptide(L)'
;MVFSSNILPVIALSLFTFCLNLFFGYFRGKQKKFSFKWFLYIHLPIPLVVLARLFLHLDYRYIPILLLAAIAGQIVGARLEF
;
A
#
# COMPACT_ATOMS: atom_id res chain seq x y z
N MET A 1 20.59 -12.40 -3.38
CA MET A 1 20.20 -11.02 -3.05
C MET A 1 20.57 -10.76 -1.60
N VAL A 2 21.37 -9.72 -1.32
CA VAL A 2 21.66 -9.30 0.05
C VAL A 2 20.50 -8.41 0.49
N PHE A 3 19.71 -8.84 1.48
CA PHE A 3 18.61 -8.04 2.01
C PHE A 3 19.15 -7.00 3.00
N SER A 4 18.76 -5.74 2.81
CA SER A 4 19.20 -4.61 3.63
C SER A 4 18.28 -4.46 4.85
N SER A 5 18.84 -4.39 6.05
CA SER A 5 18.11 -4.20 7.32
C SER A 5 18.03 -2.73 7.76
N ASN A 6 18.37 -1.81 6.86
CA ASN A 6 18.33 -0.39 7.14
C ASN A 6 16.89 0.07 7.42
N ILE A 7 16.68 0.78 8.52
CA ILE A 7 15.35 1.22 8.95
C ILE A 7 14.76 2.31 8.05
N LEU A 8 15.61 3.16 7.46
CA LEU A 8 15.20 4.28 6.62
C LEU A 8 14.36 3.86 5.39
N PRO A 9 14.80 2.93 4.53
CA PRO A 9 13.99 2.48 3.39
C PRO A 9 12.68 1.79 3.81
N VAL A 10 12.63 1.18 5.00
CA VAL A 10 11.40 0.59 5.54
C VAL A 10 10.39 1.67 5.90
N ILE A 11 10.84 2.75 6.58
CA ILE A 11 9.98 3.90 6.91
C ILE A 11 9.49 4.58 5.63
N ALA A 12 10.40 4.85 4.70
CA ALA A 12 10.06 5.49 3.42
C ALA A 12 9.05 4.66 2.62
N LEU A 13 9.26 3.34 2.51
CA LEU A 13 8.33 2.46 1.81
C LEU A 13 6.99 2.34 2.54
N SER A 14 6.98 2.36 3.87
CA SER A 14 5.73 2.32 4.66
C SER A 14 4.90 3.59 4.45
N LEU A 15 5.53 4.76 4.46
CA LEU A 15 4.89 6.04 4.15
C LEU A 15 4.37 6.06 2.71
N PHE A 16 5.19 5.63 1.75
CA PHE A 16 4.77 5.49 0.36
C PHE A 16 3.56 4.55 0.23
N THR A 17 3.60 3.40 0.89
CA THR A 17 2.52 2.41 0.89
C THR A 17 1.24 3.00 1.47
N PHE A 18 1.34 3.74 2.57
CA PHE A 18 0.19 4.42 3.17
C PHE A 18 -0.40 5.47 2.22
N CYS A 19 0.43 6.37 1.68
CA CYS A 19 -0.04 7.43 0.76
C CYS A 19 -0.66 6.86 -0.53
N LEU A 20 -0.05 5.82 -1.09
CA LEU A 20 -0.59 5.11 -2.25
C LEU A 20 -1.98 4.53 -1.90
N ASN A 21 -2.08 3.80 -0.79
CA ASN A 21 -3.35 3.21 -0.37
C ASN A 21 -4.38 4.24 0.10
N LEU A 22 -3.96 5.41 0.56
CA LEU A 22 -4.83 6.55 0.86
C LEU A 22 -5.51 7.05 -0.41
N PHE A 23 -4.72 7.30 -1.46
CA PHE A 23 -5.23 7.70 -2.77
C PHE A 23 -6.20 6.67 -3.34
N PHE A 24 -5.80 5.39 -3.38
CA PHE A 24 -6.65 4.31 -3.89
C PHE A 24 -7.87 4.05 -3.00
N GLY A 25 -7.75 4.19 -1.68
CA GLY A 25 -8.84 4.06 -0.72
C GLY A 25 -9.93 5.09 -0.94
N TYR A 26 -9.56 6.33 -1.24
CA TYR A 26 -10.50 7.40 -1.59
C TYR A 26 -11.32 7.06 -2.83
N PHE A 27 -10.67 6.67 -3.94
CA PHE A 27 -11.40 6.29 -5.14
C PHE A 27 -12.25 5.05 -4.95
N ARG A 28 -11.74 4.06 -4.20
CA ARG A 28 -12.47 2.83 -3.84
C ARG A 28 -13.74 3.12 -3.04
N GLY A 29 -13.68 4.06 -2.09
CA GLY A 29 -14.84 4.47 -1.29
C GLY A 29 -16.00 5.01 -2.14
N LYS A 30 -15.68 5.65 -3.28
CA LYS A 30 -16.66 6.22 -4.22
C LYS A 30 -17.20 5.21 -5.26
N GLN A 31 -16.77 3.94 -5.24
CA GLN A 31 -17.25 2.92 -6.19
C GLN A 31 -18.23 1.93 -5.53
N LYS A 32 -19.11 1.34 -6.35
CA LYS A 32 -19.94 0.21 -5.93
C LYS A 32 -19.04 -0.95 -5.48
N LYS A 33 -19.26 -1.46 -4.26
CA LYS A 33 -18.58 -2.66 -3.74
C LYS A 33 -18.72 -3.81 -4.73
N PHE A 34 -17.64 -4.58 -4.92
CA PHE A 34 -17.55 -5.69 -5.87
C PHE A 34 -17.69 -5.33 -7.36
N SER A 35 -17.64 -4.04 -7.72
CA SER A 35 -17.45 -3.65 -9.12
C SER A 35 -16.00 -3.93 -9.57
N PHE A 36 -15.79 -4.04 -10.88
CA PHE A 36 -14.46 -4.20 -11.46
C PHE A 36 -13.50 -3.07 -11.03
N LYS A 37 -13.97 -1.81 -11.00
CA LYS A 37 -13.18 -0.66 -10.53
C LYS A 37 -12.82 -0.78 -9.04
N TRP A 38 -13.78 -1.18 -8.21
CA TRP A 38 -13.54 -1.42 -6.78
C TRP A 38 -12.47 -2.49 -6.55
N PHE A 39 -12.52 -3.57 -7.33
CA PHE A 39 -11.52 -4.63 -7.29
C PHE A 39 -10.13 -4.11 -7.69
N LEU A 40 -10.05 -3.35 -8.78
CA LEU A 40 -8.78 -2.75 -9.25
C LEU A 40 -8.17 -1.82 -8.20
N TYR A 41 -8.96 -0.99 -7.53
CA TYR A 41 -8.42 -0.07 -6.53
C TYR A 41 -7.88 -0.75 -5.27
N ILE A 42 -8.26 -2.01 -5.01
CA ILE A 42 -7.69 -2.82 -3.93
C ILE A 42 -6.41 -3.51 -4.40
N HIS A 43 -6.44 -4.09 -5.60
CA HIS A 43 -5.37 -4.98 -6.05
C HIS A 43 -4.23 -4.23 -6.73
N LEU A 44 -4.47 -3.12 -7.43
CA LEU A 44 -3.43 -2.38 -8.16
C LEU A 44 -2.31 -1.83 -7.25
N PRO A 45 -2.60 -1.34 -6.02
CA PRO A 45 -1.55 -0.96 -5.07
C PRO A 45 -0.62 -2.10 -4.67
N ILE A 46 -1.10 -3.36 -4.64
CA ILE A 46 -0.35 -4.50 -4.11
C ILE A 46 0.89 -4.82 -4.98
N PRO A 47 0.79 -5.02 -6.32
CA PRO A 47 1.95 -5.17 -7.19
C PRO A 47 2.92 -3.99 -7.10
N LEU A 48 2.42 -2.75 -6.99
CA LEU A 48 3.27 -1.57 -6.91
C LEU A 48 4.14 -1.58 -5.64
N VAL A 49 3.55 -1.91 -4.49
CA VAL A 49 4.27 -2.02 -3.21
C VAL A 49 5.25 -3.20 -3.24
N VAL A 50 4.86 -4.34 -3.83
CA VAL A 50 5.73 -5.52 -3.99
C VAL A 50 6.94 -5.18 -4.85
N LEU A 51 6.75 -4.53 -6.00
CA LEU A 51 7.84 -4.10 -6.87
C LEU A 51 8.78 -3.13 -6.14
N ALA A 52 8.24 -2.10 -5.48
CA ALA A 52 9.04 -1.14 -4.72
C ALA A 52 9.86 -1.81 -3.60
N ARG A 53 9.27 -2.79 -2.89
CA ARG A 53 9.99 -3.60 -1.90
C ARG A 53 11.15 -4.38 -2.52
N LEU A 54 10.93 -5.00 -3.69
CA LEU A 54 11.96 -5.77 -4.39
C LEU A 54 13.11 -4.87 -4.87
N PHE A 55 12.80 -3.68 -5.40
CA PHE A 55 13.81 -2.69 -5.79
C PHE A 55 14.64 -2.17 -4.61
N LEU A 56 14.03 -2.07 -3.42
CA LEU A 56 14.70 -1.68 -2.19
C LEU A 56 15.43 -2.83 -1.48
N HIS A 57 15.36 -4.05 -2.02
CA HIS A 57 15.95 -5.27 -1.43
C HIS A 57 15.61 -5.43 0.06
N LEU A 58 14.37 -5.13 0.46
CA LEU A 58 13.93 -5.28 1.85
C LEU A 58 13.58 -6.74 2.15
N ASP A 59 13.86 -7.20 3.36
CA ASP A 59 13.55 -8.56 3.81
C ASP A 59 12.03 -8.82 3.88
N TYR A 60 11.62 -10.09 3.85
CA TYR A 60 10.22 -10.51 3.92
C TYR A 60 9.60 -10.21 5.29
N ARG A 61 10.43 -10.09 6.34
CA ARG A 61 10.03 -9.69 7.69
C ARG A 61 9.28 -8.35 7.72
N TYR A 62 9.48 -7.46 6.73
CA TYR A 62 8.80 -6.17 6.66
C TYR A 62 7.45 -6.22 5.94
N ILE A 63 7.03 -7.34 5.37
CA ILE A 63 5.71 -7.47 4.73
C ILE A 63 4.56 -7.13 5.71
N PRO A 64 4.55 -7.57 6.98
CA PRO A 64 3.50 -7.22 7.93
C PRO A 64 3.35 -5.71 8.15
N ILE A 65 4.45 -4.95 8.28
CA ILE A 65 4.36 -3.50 8.49
C ILE A 65 3.82 -2.80 7.24
N LEU A 66 4.24 -3.24 6.04
CA LEU A 66 3.71 -2.71 4.78
C LEU A 66 2.22 -3.04 4.60
N LEU A 67 1.80 -4.25 5.00
CA LEU A 67 0.39 -4.64 4.97
C LEU A 67 -0.44 -3.76 5.91
N LEU A 68 0.03 -3.51 7.13
CA LEU A 68 -0.64 -2.60 8.07
C LEU A 68 -0.76 -1.18 7.50
N ALA A 69 0.31 -0.65 6.89
CA ALA A 69 0.29 0.65 6.23
C ALA A 69 -0.72 0.68 5.06
N ALA A 70 -0.79 -0.40 4.27
CA ALA A 70 -1.73 -0.51 3.15
C ALA A 70 -3.18 -0.54 3.62
N ILE A 71 -3.49 -1.35 4.63
CA ILE A 71 -4.84 -1.44 5.22
C ILE A 71 -5.23 -0.09 5.83
N ALA A 72 -4.34 0.54 6.59
CA ALA A 72 -4.58 1.85 7.19
C ALA A 72 -4.89 2.90 6.11
N GLY A 73 -4.09 2.96 5.04
CA GLY A 73 -4.33 3.85 3.90
C GLY A 73 -5.70 3.61 3.24
N GLN A 74 -6.05 2.34 2.97
CA GLN A 74 -7.33 1.98 2.35
C GLN A 74 -8.55 2.34 3.20
N ILE A 75 -8.44 2.24 4.52
CA ILE A 75 -9.51 2.58 5.47
C ILE A 75 -9.63 4.10 5.60
N VAL A 76 -8.52 4.79 5.87
CA VAL A 76 -8.50 6.25 6.02
C VAL A 76 -8.95 6.91 4.73
N GLY A 77 -8.42 6.48 3.58
CA GLY A 77 -8.76 7.03 2.27
C GLY A 77 -10.24 6.91 1.96
N ALA A 78 -10.85 5.76 2.25
CA ALA A 78 -12.28 5.55 2.00
C ALA A 78 -13.22 6.36 2.90
N ARG A 79 -12.70 7.00 3.96
CA ARG A 79 -13.45 7.91 4.84
C ARG A 79 -13.27 9.38 4.47
N LEU A 80 -12.41 9.71 3.51
CA LEU A 80 -12.21 11.08 3.07
C LEU A 80 -13.37 11.53 2.18
N GLU A 81 -14.04 12.59 2.60
CA GLU A 81 -15.15 13.24 1.89
C GLU A 81 -14.69 14.64 1.47
N PHE A 82 -14.02 14.71 0.31
CA PHE A 82 -13.78 15.96 -0.42
C PHE A 82 -14.69 16.00 -1.65
#